data_AF-A0A371ECJ2-F1
#
_entry.id   AF-A0A371ECJ2-F1
#
_cell.length_a   1.000
_cell.length_b   1.000
_cell.length_c   1.000
_cell.angle_alpha   90.00
_cell.angle_beta   90.00
_cell.angle_gamma   90.00
#
_symmetry.space_group_name_H-M   'P 1'
#
loop_
_entity.id
_entity.type
_entity.pdbx_description
1 polymer ?
#
loop_
_entity_poly.entity_id
_entity_poly.type
_entity_poly.pdbx_seq_one_letter_code
_entity_poly.pdbx_strand_id
1 'polypeptide(L)'
;MPSRVFALCSFSSFLFPKSQMAKRYRSKDQEFASTKTESEQVDRISSLPDDIIFHILSFLPTIEAVTTSVLSIRWRLLWTSIFTFDFEDNWPCFPETSFSFVIHNILAQRRTCIKRLRISNYNKFFNLNLINTLISIAVTQNLEEMDLFCYYFLEATLPSTLFTCKTISVMKLSLSLTINLNHISSFHLPSLKVLHLYLLYLVDDESMMRLFSGCPVLEELFYEVVKSNNSTSFKICMPSLKKLHIKCHDKIVQIVTPSIEYLQVQETKVCDSLIGNLPNLVQAHVDIYFDQHEIEYVSKFFNGIRQTKFLWLSNYTTKVLADAGFEFPEFYNLVHLKLCLSTTDSYFLTQLLLAKCPRLEILDIDKVCEESERRWTQPTKPVPSCVISHLIVFKFREYSGSKDELKLIKYILKNAKVLKTVTIQMANWLKPKKASRDMSKLHALLSASKYCHLTNYQILSGLGPLNIQFKSHFTYSSFFTEGVTSLSTYLADDESLMRLEYGGSQHELELTKYIRNNAKVLKTVTIHMAKWLKTIQTVGDNRKDHCVVAI
;
A
#
# COMPACT_ATOMS: atom_id res chain seq x y z
N MET A 1 -24.35 -25.34 18.05
CA MET A 1 -22.89 -25.09 18.20
C MET A 1 -22.34 -25.79 19.44
N PRO A 2 -21.44 -26.77 19.26
CA PRO A 2 -20.15 -26.74 19.97
C PRO A 2 -19.01 -27.25 19.06
N SER A 3 -18.16 -26.37 18.51
CA SER A 3 -16.96 -26.84 17.77
C SER A 3 -15.81 -25.84 17.63
N ARG A 4 -16.01 -24.53 17.81
CA ARG A 4 -14.89 -23.56 17.89
C ARG A 4 -14.34 -23.39 19.31
N VAL A 5 -15.19 -23.47 20.32
CA VAL A 5 -14.79 -23.46 21.73
C VAL A 5 -13.97 -24.71 22.09
N PHE A 6 -14.24 -25.86 21.47
CA PHE A 6 -13.47 -27.08 21.71
C PHE A 6 -12.03 -27.01 21.21
N ALA A 7 -11.80 -26.50 19.98
CA ALA A 7 -10.45 -26.26 19.46
C ALA A 7 -9.66 -25.28 20.36
N LEU A 8 -10.34 -24.27 20.90
CA LEU A 8 -9.78 -23.27 21.84
C LEU A 8 -9.51 -23.83 23.24
N CYS A 9 -10.37 -24.71 23.77
CA CYS A 9 -10.14 -25.42 25.03
C CYS A 9 -9.02 -26.47 24.91
N SER A 10 -8.83 -27.06 23.73
CA SER A 10 -7.63 -27.84 23.43
C SER A 10 -6.39 -26.96 23.32
N PHE A 11 -6.48 -25.77 22.70
CA PHE A 11 -5.35 -24.86 22.61
C PHE A 11 -4.87 -24.35 23.99
N SER A 12 -5.81 -24.02 24.88
CA SER A 12 -5.54 -23.66 26.27
C SER A 12 -5.19 -24.85 27.18
N SER A 13 -5.37 -26.10 26.75
CA SER A 13 -4.87 -27.28 27.49
C SER A 13 -3.55 -27.82 26.95
N PHE A 14 -3.22 -27.54 25.68
CA PHE A 14 -1.97 -27.94 25.04
C PHE A 14 -0.81 -26.96 25.32
N LEU A 15 -1.08 -25.66 25.48
CA LEU A 15 -0.09 -24.68 25.95
C LEU A 15 0.07 -24.66 27.48
N PHE A 16 -0.85 -25.30 28.23
CA PHE A 16 -0.92 -25.18 29.69
C PHE A 16 -1.11 -26.57 30.35
N PRO A 17 -0.05 -27.19 30.91
CA PRO A 17 -0.23 -28.35 31.77
C PRO A 17 -0.88 -27.90 33.09
N LYS A 18 -2.11 -28.36 33.37
CA LYS A 18 -2.73 -28.12 34.69
C LYS A 18 -1.99 -28.93 35.77
N SER A 19 -1.16 -28.26 36.56
CA SER A 19 -0.74 -28.78 37.86
C SER A 19 -1.89 -28.66 38.86
N GLN A 20 -2.34 -29.81 39.37
CA GLN A 20 -3.25 -30.01 40.51
C GLN A 20 -4.74 -29.64 40.31
N MET A 21 -5.57 -30.66 40.05
CA MET A 21 -6.59 -31.12 41.02
C MET A 21 -7.30 -32.37 40.49
N ALA A 22 -7.31 -33.41 41.32
CA ALA A 22 -8.00 -34.66 41.11
C ALA A 22 -9.49 -34.54 41.47
N LYS A 23 -10.38 -35.15 40.67
CA LYS A 23 -11.38 -36.19 41.05
C LYS A 23 -12.64 -36.16 40.17
N ARG A 24 -12.97 -37.36 39.67
CA ARG A 24 -14.29 -37.97 39.41
C ARG A 24 -15.23 -37.29 38.40
N TYR A 25 -15.58 -38.01 37.33
CA TYR A 25 -16.86 -38.73 37.28
C TYR A 25 -16.86 -39.85 36.22
N ARG A 26 -17.59 -40.92 36.53
CA ARG A 26 -17.67 -42.24 35.89
C ARG A 26 -18.40 -42.26 34.55
N SER A 27 -18.08 -43.32 33.80
CA SER A 27 -18.71 -43.87 32.59
C SER A 27 -20.23 -43.73 32.46
N LYS A 28 -20.67 -43.62 31.21
CA LYS A 28 -21.76 -44.44 30.66
C LYS A 28 -21.55 -44.60 29.15
N ASP A 29 -21.13 -45.80 28.76
CA ASP A 29 -21.32 -46.33 27.42
C ASP A 29 -22.80 -46.59 27.19
N GLN A 30 -23.29 -46.27 25.99
CA GLN A 30 -24.39 -47.01 25.37
C GLN A 30 -24.28 -46.91 23.85
N GLU A 31 -24.24 -48.09 23.25
CA GLU A 31 -24.12 -48.40 21.82
C GLU A 31 -25.20 -47.74 20.96
N PHE A 32 -24.80 -47.26 19.78
CA PHE A 32 -25.64 -47.32 18.59
C PHE A 32 -24.75 -47.62 17.37
N ALA A 33 -24.78 -48.88 16.94
CA ALA A 33 -24.23 -49.29 15.66
C ALA A 33 -25.09 -48.68 14.53
N SER A 34 -24.46 -47.89 13.66
CA SER A 34 -24.98 -47.65 12.32
C SER A 34 -23.82 -47.67 11.34
N THR A 35 -23.95 -48.57 10.37
CA THR A 35 -23.05 -48.88 9.26
C THR A 35 -22.56 -47.63 8.53
N LYS A 36 -21.27 -47.31 8.65
CA LYS A 36 -20.56 -46.36 7.79
C LYS A 36 -20.08 -47.09 6.55
N THR A 37 -20.59 -46.71 5.38
CA THR A 37 -19.88 -46.85 4.12
C THR A 37 -18.73 -45.84 4.12
N GLU A 38 -17.50 -46.32 4.29
CA GLU A 38 -16.28 -45.53 4.19
C GLU A 38 -16.02 -45.15 2.74
N SER A 39 -16.35 -43.91 2.37
CA SER A 39 -15.50 -43.20 1.41
C SER A 39 -14.34 -42.65 2.21
N GLU A 40 -13.18 -43.32 2.19
CA GLU A 40 -11.94 -42.80 2.77
C GLU A 40 -11.65 -41.42 2.14
N GLN A 41 -11.96 -40.34 2.86
CA GLN A 41 -11.42 -39.03 2.56
C GLN A 41 -9.92 -39.13 2.79
N VAL A 42 -9.16 -39.39 1.73
CA VAL A 42 -7.69 -39.45 1.78
C VAL A 42 -7.19 -38.13 2.36
N ASP A 43 -6.56 -38.18 3.53
CA ASP A 43 -5.93 -37.03 4.17
C ASP A 43 -4.64 -36.67 3.41
N ARG A 44 -4.81 -35.87 2.36
CA ARG A 44 -3.72 -35.42 1.51
C ARG A 44 -2.79 -34.44 2.22
N ILE A 45 -3.26 -33.73 3.25
CA ILE A 45 -2.48 -32.72 3.97
C ILE A 45 -1.48 -33.40 4.90
N SER A 46 -1.90 -34.44 5.62
CA SER A 46 -0.97 -35.24 6.46
C SER A 46 0.04 -36.04 5.64
N SER A 47 -0.23 -36.30 4.36
CA SER A 47 0.68 -37.00 3.45
C SER A 47 1.81 -36.14 2.87
N LEU A 48 1.77 -34.81 3.06
CA LEU A 48 2.80 -33.91 2.53
C LEU A 48 4.16 -34.14 3.19
N PRO A 49 5.29 -33.95 2.48
CA PRO A 49 6.62 -33.93 3.08
C PRO A 49 6.80 -32.77 4.08
N ASP A 50 7.68 -32.93 5.07
CA ASP A 50 7.94 -31.91 6.10
C ASP A 50 8.36 -30.57 5.48
N ASP A 51 9.21 -30.59 4.45
CA ASP A 51 9.67 -29.39 3.75
C ASP A 51 8.54 -28.54 3.18
N ILE A 52 7.50 -29.20 2.64
CA ILE A 52 6.32 -28.52 2.10
C ILE A 52 5.48 -27.95 3.23
N ILE A 53 5.33 -28.70 4.33
CA ILE A 53 4.60 -28.22 5.51
C ILE A 53 5.33 -27.01 6.12
N PHE A 54 6.66 -27.03 6.23
CA PHE A 54 7.45 -25.87 6.69
C PHE A 54 7.23 -24.66 5.79
N HIS A 55 7.25 -24.87 4.48
CA HIS A 55 7.00 -23.78 3.53
C HIS A 55 5.61 -23.19 3.72
N ILE A 56 4.57 -24.03 3.85
CA ILE A 56 3.19 -23.57 4.13
C ILE A 56 3.14 -22.78 5.45
N LEU A 57 3.66 -23.35 6.54
CA LEU A 57 3.66 -22.71 7.87
C LEU A 57 4.43 -21.38 7.86
N SER A 58 5.45 -21.23 7.02
CA SER A 58 6.24 -19.99 6.91
C SER A 58 5.47 -18.80 6.33
N PHE A 59 4.33 -19.04 5.68
CA PHE A 59 3.42 -18.01 5.18
C PHE A 59 2.28 -17.67 6.14
N LEU A 60 2.10 -18.46 7.19
CA LEU A 60 1.04 -18.24 8.17
C LEU A 60 1.51 -17.29 9.27
N PRO A 61 0.61 -16.46 9.83
CA PRO A 61 0.85 -15.83 11.12
C PRO A 61 1.29 -16.86 12.16
N THR A 62 2.20 -16.51 13.06
CA THR A 62 2.78 -17.47 14.02
C THR A 62 1.70 -18.16 14.84
N ILE A 63 0.67 -17.41 15.26
CA ILE A 63 -0.43 -17.96 16.04
C ILE A 63 -1.18 -19.02 15.23
N GLU A 64 -1.45 -18.77 13.94
CA GLU A 64 -2.05 -19.77 13.05
C GLU A 64 -1.15 -20.99 12.90
N ALA A 65 0.15 -20.79 12.65
CA ALA A 65 1.11 -21.88 12.56
C ALA A 65 1.12 -22.74 13.83
N VAL A 66 1.08 -22.13 15.02
CA VAL A 66 0.98 -22.86 16.29
C VAL A 66 -0.38 -23.58 16.42
N THR A 67 -1.49 -22.98 15.99
CA THR A 67 -2.82 -23.64 16.02
C THR A 67 -2.90 -24.90 15.17
N THR A 68 -2.09 -25.01 14.11
CA THR A 68 -1.98 -26.26 13.35
C THR A 68 -1.45 -27.44 14.19
N SER A 69 -0.85 -27.19 15.36
CA SER A 69 -0.41 -28.25 16.29
C SER A 69 -1.53 -29.16 16.77
N VAL A 70 -2.78 -28.70 16.71
CA VAL A 70 -3.97 -29.51 17.07
C VAL A 70 -4.31 -30.55 16.00
N LEU A 71 -3.82 -30.38 14.77
CA LEU A 71 -4.13 -31.26 13.65
C LEU A 71 -3.49 -32.65 13.83
N SER A 72 -2.25 -32.72 14.29
CA SER A 72 -1.59 -33.98 14.67
C SER A 72 -0.28 -33.78 15.44
N ILE A 73 0.26 -34.86 16.00
CA ILE A 73 1.55 -34.87 16.70
C ILE A 73 2.70 -34.36 15.80
N ARG A 74 2.65 -34.66 14.50
CA ARG A 74 3.65 -34.22 13.51
C ARG A 74 3.66 -32.70 13.40
N TRP A 75 2.49 -32.09 13.15
CA TRP A 75 2.35 -30.64 13.03
C TRP A 75 2.70 -29.90 14.32
N ARG A 76 2.46 -30.52 15.48
CA ARG A 76 2.89 -30.00 16.79
C ARG A 76 4.39 -29.78 16.91
N LEU A 77 5.21 -30.58 16.21
CA LEU A 77 6.67 -30.43 16.22
C LEU A 77 7.17 -29.51 15.09
N LEU A 78 6.51 -29.53 13.93
CA LEU A 78 6.97 -28.78 12.75
C LEU A 78 6.93 -27.26 12.97
N TRP A 79 5.88 -26.71 13.59
CA TRP A 79 5.84 -25.26 13.79
C TRP A 79 7.02 -24.75 14.64
N THR A 80 7.57 -25.57 15.56
CA THR A 80 8.70 -25.18 16.43
C THR A 80 10.02 -24.93 15.68
N SER A 81 10.07 -25.31 14.41
CA SER A 81 11.27 -25.19 13.55
C SER A 81 11.13 -24.14 12.44
N ILE A 82 10.07 -23.33 12.44
CA ILE A 82 9.95 -22.21 11.50
C ILE A 82 10.97 -21.11 11.82
N PHE A 83 11.43 -20.39 10.80
CA PHE A 83 12.37 -19.27 10.95
C PHE A 83 11.67 -17.89 10.87
N THR A 84 10.40 -17.89 10.45
CA THR A 84 9.57 -16.70 10.27
C THR A 84 8.58 -16.60 11.40
N PHE A 85 8.59 -15.48 12.10
CA PHE A 85 7.66 -15.18 13.17
C PHE A 85 6.91 -13.90 12.84
N ASP A 86 5.61 -14.04 12.58
CA ASP A 86 4.68 -12.94 12.36
C ASP A 86 3.67 -12.89 13.51
N PHE A 87 3.65 -11.80 14.26
CA PHE A 87 2.74 -11.60 15.37
C PHE A 87 1.87 -10.36 15.16
N GLU A 88 0.55 -10.58 15.16
CA GLU A 88 -0.45 -9.52 15.00
C GLU A 88 -1.39 -9.52 16.20
N ASP A 89 -1.69 -8.34 16.75
CA ASP A 89 -2.55 -8.20 17.93
C ASP A 89 -4.04 -7.99 17.62
N ASN A 90 -4.43 -7.93 16.34
CA ASN A 90 -5.82 -7.84 15.92
C ASN A 90 -6.52 -9.21 15.83
N TRP A 91 -5.96 -10.21 16.50
CA TRP A 91 -6.46 -11.56 16.44
C TRP A 91 -7.69 -11.73 17.35
N PRO A 92 -8.83 -12.24 16.83
CA PRO A 92 -10.12 -12.25 17.53
C PRO A 92 -10.20 -13.20 18.74
N CYS A 93 -9.14 -13.97 19.04
CA CYS A 93 -9.17 -15.02 20.07
C CYS A 93 -8.57 -14.60 21.44
N PHE A 94 -8.24 -13.33 21.66
CA PHE A 94 -7.59 -12.88 22.90
C PHE A 94 -8.44 -12.08 23.92
N PRO A 95 -9.74 -12.36 24.19
CA PRO A 95 -10.44 -11.61 25.24
C PRO A 95 -9.95 -11.93 26.67
N GLU A 96 -9.37 -13.12 26.92
CA GLU A 96 -9.19 -13.63 28.30
C GLU A 96 -7.74 -14.01 28.71
N THR A 97 -6.77 -14.03 27.78
CA THR A 97 -5.37 -14.38 28.09
C THR A 97 -4.42 -13.24 27.77
N SER A 98 -3.47 -12.97 28.68
CA SER A 98 -2.39 -12.01 28.42
C SER A 98 -1.58 -12.43 27.19
N PHE A 99 -1.61 -11.61 26.14
CA PHE A 99 -0.89 -11.85 24.89
C PHE A 99 0.61 -12.10 25.14
N SER A 100 1.21 -11.38 26.10
CA SER A 100 2.58 -11.58 26.54
C SER A 100 2.87 -13.03 26.96
N PHE A 101 1.94 -13.66 27.68
CA PHE A 101 2.10 -15.04 28.13
C PHE A 101 2.12 -16.03 26.95
N VAL A 102 1.27 -15.82 25.94
CA VAL A 102 1.24 -16.64 24.72
C VAL A 102 2.58 -16.56 23.98
N ILE A 103 3.10 -15.35 23.82
CA ILE A 103 4.41 -15.12 23.20
C ILE A 103 5.52 -15.82 23.99
N HIS A 104 5.55 -15.68 25.31
CA HIS A 104 6.54 -16.35 26.14
C HIS A 104 6.54 -17.87 25.96
N ASN A 105 5.35 -18.50 25.88
CA ASN A 105 5.26 -19.93 25.62
C ASN A 105 5.73 -20.33 24.22
N ILE A 106 5.38 -19.53 23.20
CA ILE A 106 5.85 -19.76 21.83
C ILE A 106 7.38 -19.70 21.77
N LEU A 107 7.97 -18.68 22.41
CA LEU A 107 9.42 -18.55 22.49
C LEU A 107 10.08 -19.72 23.24
N ALA A 108 9.45 -20.20 24.32
CA ALA A 108 9.97 -21.31 25.13
C ALA A 108 9.94 -22.66 24.41
N GLN A 109 9.01 -22.86 23.47
CA GLN A 109 8.84 -24.14 22.77
C GLN A 109 9.63 -24.24 21.45
N ARG A 110 10.27 -23.16 21.02
CA ARG A 110 11.04 -23.12 19.77
C ARG A 110 12.33 -23.92 19.83
N ARG A 111 12.74 -24.39 18.65
CA ARG A 111 14.01 -25.11 18.43
C ARG A 111 14.97 -24.37 17.50
N THR A 112 14.47 -23.42 16.71
CA THR A 112 15.22 -22.69 15.69
C THR A 112 15.40 -21.21 16.02
N CYS A 113 16.28 -20.53 15.28
CA CYS A 113 16.50 -19.08 15.36
C CYS A 113 15.39 -18.28 14.67
N ILE A 114 15.20 -17.02 15.07
CA ILE A 114 14.35 -16.06 14.33
C ILE A 114 15.20 -15.46 13.21
N LYS A 115 14.86 -15.75 11.95
CA LYS A 115 15.47 -15.09 10.79
C LYS A 115 14.64 -13.91 10.30
N ARG A 116 13.31 -14.05 10.34
CA ARG A 116 12.35 -12.99 10.02
C ARG A 116 11.43 -12.75 11.20
N LEU A 117 11.36 -11.50 11.66
CA LEU A 117 10.44 -11.07 12.71
C LEU A 117 9.52 -9.97 12.17
N ARG A 118 8.21 -10.22 12.21
CA ARG A 118 7.17 -9.25 11.92
C ARG A 118 6.28 -9.07 13.14
N ILE A 119 6.07 -7.82 13.54
CA ILE A 119 5.23 -7.46 14.67
C ILE A 119 4.29 -6.33 14.24
N SER A 120 2.99 -6.56 14.37
CA SER A 120 1.94 -5.58 14.07
C SER A 120 1.08 -5.31 15.29
N ASN A 121 1.18 -4.09 15.83
CA ASN A 121 0.48 -3.63 17.04
C ASN A 121 -0.58 -2.58 16.67
N TYR A 122 -1.79 -3.07 16.38
CA TYR A 122 -3.00 -2.35 15.98
C TYR A 122 -4.00 -2.08 17.10
N ASN A 123 -3.89 -2.72 18.27
CA ASN A 123 -4.86 -2.65 19.38
C ASN A 123 -4.20 -2.44 20.76
N LYS A 124 -2.91 -2.10 20.83
CA LYS A 124 -2.14 -1.85 22.08
C LYS A 124 -1.91 -3.08 22.95
N PHE A 125 -2.11 -4.30 22.44
CA PHE A 125 -1.86 -5.49 23.27
C PHE A 125 -0.36 -5.77 23.46
N PHE A 126 0.47 -5.34 22.50
CA PHE A 126 1.91 -5.28 22.73
C PHE A 126 2.26 -4.03 23.53
N ASN A 127 2.93 -4.21 24.66
CA ASN A 127 3.68 -3.12 25.29
C ASN A 127 5.10 -3.06 24.69
N LEU A 128 5.76 -1.90 24.81
CA LEU A 128 7.11 -1.68 24.27
C LEU A 128 8.15 -2.65 24.85
N ASN A 129 8.03 -3.03 26.12
CA ASN A 129 8.98 -3.93 26.78
C ASN A 129 8.97 -5.32 26.13
N LEU A 130 7.80 -5.84 25.80
CA LEU A 130 7.64 -7.11 25.10
C LEU A 130 8.23 -7.04 23.69
N ILE A 131 7.94 -5.97 22.95
CA ILE A 131 8.50 -5.73 21.61
C ILE A 131 10.03 -5.68 21.69
N ASN A 132 10.59 -4.90 22.62
CA ASN A 132 12.04 -4.77 22.80
C ASN A 132 12.71 -6.10 23.19
N THR A 133 12.04 -6.90 24.03
CA THR A 133 12.50 -8.24 24.40
C THR A 133 12.53 -9.16 23.18
N LEU A 134 11.46 -9.18 22.38
CA LEU A 134 11.38 -9.96 21.15
C LEU A 134 12.47 -9.59 20.16
N ILE A 135 12.67 -8.28 19.93
CA ILE A 135 13.71 -7.77 19.05
C ILE A 135 15.09 -8.19 19.56
N SER A 136 15.36 -8.05 20.85
CA SER A 136 16.66 -8.43 21.43
C SER A 136 16.95 -9.93 21.29
N ILE A 137 15.94 -10.78 21.53
CA ILE A 137 16.05 -12.22 21.32
C ILE A 137 16.31 -12.52 19.84
N ALA A 138 15.60 -11.87 18.91
CA ALA A 138 15.80 -12.09 17.48
C ALA A 138 17.20 -11.68 17.02
N VAL A 139 17.67 -10.51 17.46
CA VAL A 139 19.00 -9.97 17.10
C VAL A 139 20.11 -10.90 17.58
N THR A 140 20.03 -11.43 18.80
CA THR A 140 21.02 -12.41 19.32
C THR A 140 21.04 -13.72 18.53
N GLN A 141 20.00 -13.97 17.72
CA GLN A 141 19.85 -15.15 16.88
C GLN A 141 20.15 -14.90 15.40
N ASN A 142 20.91 -13.84 15.08
CA ASN A 142 21.29 -13.49 13.72
C ASN A 142 20.07 -13.19 12.83
N LEU A 143 19.23 -12.27 13.30
CA LEU A 143 18.07 -11.75 12.56
C LEU A 143 18.50 -11.19 11.19
N GLU A 144 17.77 -11.54 10.14
CA GLU A 144 18.03 -11.14 8.76
C GLU A 144 16.99 -10.13 8.26
N GLU A 145 15.74 -10.22 8.73
CA GLU A 145 14.64 -9.35 8.33
C GLU A 145 13.77 -8.93 9.51
N MET A 146 13.54 -7.61 9.65
CA MET A 146 12.66 -7.03 10.67
C MET A 146 11.57 -6.19 10.02
N ASP A 147 10.32 -6.39 10.44
CA ASP A 147 9.18 -5.54 10.11
C ASP A 147 8.38 -5.21 11.37
N LEU A 148 8.37 -3.93 11.75
CA LEU A 148 7.71 -3.43 12.94
C LEU A 148 6.65 -2.39 12.58
N PHE A 149 5.39 -2.68 12.88
CA PHE A 149 4.28 -1.74 12.77
C PHE A 149 3.68 -1.45 14.15
N CYS A 150 3.66 -0.18 14.58
CA CYS A 150 3.11 0.24 15.88
C CYS A 150 2.41 1.60 15.78
N TYR A 151 1.14 1.67 16.21
CA TYR A 151 0.31 2.88 16.06
C TYR A 151 0.09 3.72 17.33
N TYR A 152 0.58 3.29 18.49
CA TYR A 152 -0.03 3.74 19.76
C TYR A 152 0.90 4.17 20.89
N PHE A 153 2.20 4.21 20.66
CA PHE A 153 3.12 4.74 21.67
C PHE A 153 3.33 6.23 21.45
N LEU A 154 3.42 7.01 22.52
CA LEU A 154 3.74 8.44 22.42
C LEU A 154 5.23 8.63 22.11
N GLU A 155 6.08 7.79 22.71
CA GLU A 155 7.52 7.69 22.45
C GLU A 155 7.94 6.22 22.51
N ALA A 156 8.87 5.81 21.66
CA ALA A 156 9.44 4.47 21.70
C ALA A 156 10.97 4.52 21.66
N THR A 157 11.59 3.75 22.56
CA THR A 157 13.02 3.43 22.52
C THR A 157 13.18 2.01 22.02
N LEU A 158 13.81 1.87 20.85
CA LEU A 158 14.17 0.55 20.31
C LEU A 158 15.53 0.11 20.89
N PRO A 159 15.79 -1.21 20.99
CA PRO A 159 17.06 -1.72 21.51
C PRO A 159 18.23 -1.28 20.63
N SER A 160 19.31 -0.78 21.23
CA SER A 160 20.53 -0.39 20.49
C SER A 160 21.19 -1.57 19.75
N THR A 161 20.96 -2.79 20.23
CA THR A 161 21.40 -4.04 19.58
C THR A 161 20.82 -4.19 18.18
N LEU A 162 19.60 -3.69 17.92
CA LEU A 162 18.99 -3.70 16.58
C LEU A 162 19.83 -2.90 15.58
N PHE A 163 20.37 -1.76 15.99
CA PHE A 163 21.12 -0.81 15.16
C PHE A 163 22.62 -1.15 15.02
N THR A 164 23.05 -2.23 15.67
CA THR A 164 24.42 -2.78 15.58
C THR A 164 24.43 -4.22 15.05
N CYS A 165 23.27 -4.71 14.60
CA CYS A 165 23.08 -6.05 14.08
C CYS A 165 23.79 -6.21 12.73
N LYS A 166 24.74 -7.15 12.65
CA LYS A 166 25.55 -7.35 11.44
C LYS A 166 24.86 -8.19 10.36
N THR A 167 23.82 -8.93 10.73
CA THR A 167 23.14 -9.89 9.85
C THR A 167 21.88 -9.35 9.21
N ILE A 168 21.33 -8.24 9.74
CA ILE A 168 20.09 -7.68 9.22
C ILE A 168 20.30 -7.09 7.82
N SER A 169 19.47 -7.54 6.90
CA SER A 169 19.49 -7.16 5.48
C SER A 169 18.28 -6.31 5.10
N VAL A 170 17.15 -6.51 5.78
CA VAL A 170 15.90 -5.76 5.60
C VAL A 170 15.42 -5.24 6.97
N MET A 171 15.19 -3.94 7.06
CA MET A 171 14.61 -3.31 8.24
C MET A 171 13.48 -2.38 7.82
N LYS A 172 12.27 -2.67 8.29
CA LYS A 172 11.07 -1.86 8.06
C LYS A 172 10.50 -1.42 9.41
N LEU A 173 10.41 -0.11 9.60
CA LEU A 173 9.90 0.50 10.82
C LEU A 173 8.77 1.44 10.44
N SER A 174 7.54 1.08 10.81
CA SER A 174 6.32 1.86 10.62
C SER A 174 5.76 2.26 11.98
N LEU A 175 6.16 3.43 12.46
CA LEU A 175 5.88 3.85 13.82
C LEU A 175 5.22 5.23 13.77
N SER A 176 3.97 5.37 14.21
CA SER A 176 3.27 6.67 14.22
C SER A 176 3.63 7.51 15.46
N LEU A 177 4.92 7.61 15.77
CA LEU A 177 5.42 8.07 17.06
C LEU A 177 6.84 8.65 16.96
N THR A 178 7.26 9.34 18.01
CA THR A 178 8.62 9.87 18.12
C THR A 178 9.61 8.78 18.48
N ILE A 179 10.57 8.50 17.60
CA ILE A 179 11.73 7.69 17.93
C ILE A 179 12.82 8.59 18.46
N ASN A 180 13.20 8.35 19.71
CA ASN A 180 14.43 8.91 20.26
C ASN A 180 15.59 7.95 19.94
N LEU A 181 16.53 8.41 19.12
CA LEU A 181 17.75 7.69 18.76
C LEU A 181 19.00 8.27 19.44
N ASN A 182 18.85 9.26 20.32
CA ASN A 182 19.96 9.96 20.96
C ASN A 182 20.79 9.07 21.88
N HIS A 183 20.17 8.03 22.46
CA HIS A 183 20.87 7.06 23.31
C HIS A 183 21.78 6.11 22.51
N ILE A 184 21.64 6.04 21.18
CA ILE A 184 22.42 5.14 20.34
C ILE A 184 23.70 5.88 19.95
N SER A 185 24.85 5.43 20.48
CA SER A 185 26.14 6.07 20.23
C SER A 185 26.76 5.69 18.88
N SER A 186 26.52 4.48 18.38
CA SER A 186 27.06 4.00 17.10
C SER A 186 26.03 3.18 16.33
N PHE A 187 25.95 3.44 15.03
CA PHE A 187 25.16 2.67 14.08
C PHE A 187 26.12 1.82 13.24
N HIS A 188 25.87 0.52 13.16
CA HIS A 188 26.71 -0.40 12.41
C HIS A 188 25.87 -1.54 11.83
N LEU A 189 25.37 -1.33 10.62
CA LEU A 189 24.48 -2.22 9.90
C LEU A 189 25.12 -2.61 8.55
N PRO A 190 26.24 -3.38 8.58
CA PRO A 190 27.07 -3.63 7.40
C PRO A 190 26.40 -4.47 6.30
N SER A 191 25.32 -5.20 6.61
CA SER A 191 24.60 -6.05 5.66
C SER A 191 23.26 -5.47 5.20
N LEU A 192 22.88 -4.28 5.71
CA LEU A 192 21.56 -3.71 5.46
C LEU A 192 21.43 -3.19 4.03
N LYS A 193 20.53 -3.80 3.26
CA LYS A 193 20.25 -3.47 1.87
C LYS A 193 18.95 -2.69 1.69
N VAL A 194 17.96 -2.95 2.55
CA VAL A 194 16.63 -2.33 2.49
C VAL A 194 16.31 -1.69 3.83
N LEU A 195 16.08 -0.38 3.82
CA LEU A 195 15.67 0.39 4.98
C LEU A 195 14.39 1.14 4.66
N HIS A 196 13.29 0.76 5.30
CA HIS A 196 12.02 1.47 5.19
C HIS A 196 11.63 2.10 6.51
N LEU A 197 11.37 3.39 6.48
CA LEU A 197 11.04 4.23 7.62
C LEU A 197 9.73 4.95 7.29
N TYR A 198 8.64 4.58 7.97
CA TYR A 198 7.31 5.14 7.76
C TYR A 198 6.80 5.87 9.00
N LEU A 199 6.20 7.03 8.78
CA LEU A 199 5.47 7.85 9.76
C LEU A 199 6.30 8.28 10.98
N LEU A 200 7.63 8.36 10.84
CA LEU A 200 8.52 8.62 11.95
C LEU A 200 8.53 10.10 12.34
N TYR A 201 8.54 10.37 13.65
CA TYR A 201 8.98 11.64 14.21
C TYR A 201 10.38 11.43 14.79
N LEU A 202 11.39 12.11 14.23
CA LEU A 202 12.75 12.05 14.75
C LEU A 202 13.01 13.27 15.63
N VAL A 203 13.66 13.05 16.77
CA VAL A 203 13.99 14.12 17.73
C VAL A 203 14.97 15.13 17.11
N ASP A 204 15.92 14.66 16.31
CA ASP A 204 16.97 15.46 15.70
C ASP A 204 17.48 14.85 14.37
N ASP A 205 18.09 15.72 13.55
CA ASP A 205 18.59 15.35 12.23
C ASP A 205 19.92 14.60 12.29
N GLU A 206 20.71 14.83 13.35
CA GLU A 206 22.04 14.24 13.53
C GLU A 206 21.94 12.73 13.71
N SER A 207 21.00 12.26 14.52
CA SER A 207 20.67 10.84 14.70
C SER A 207 20.33 10.13 13.40
N MET A 208 19.62 10.80 12.50
CA MET A 208 19.29 10.25 11.18
C MET A 208 20.52 10.18 10.28
N MET A 209 21.35 11.22 10.27
CA MET A 209 22.62 11.21 9.54
C MET A 209 23.58 10.12 10.05
N ARG A 210 23.60 9.87 11.36
CA ARG A 210 24.36 8.77 11.98
C ARG A 210 23.81 7.40 11.60
N LEU A 211 22.49 7.23 11.53
CA LEU A 211 21.88 5.99 11.02
C LEU A 211 22.29 5.72 9.57
N PHE A 212 22.21 6.73 8.71
CA PHE A 212 22.56 6.63 7.29
C PHE A 212 24.03 6.30 7.07
N SER A 213 24.94 6.88 7.84
CA SER A 213 26.38 6.55 7.74
C SER A 213 26.71 5.14 8.23
N GLY A 214 25.87 4.55 9.10
CA GLY A 214 25.99 3.18 9.57
C GLY A 214 25.59 2.10 8.57
N CYS A 215 25.05 2.46 7.39
CA CYS A 215 24.46 1.54 6.40
C CYS A 215 25.21 1.59 5.04
N PRO A 216 26.45 1.06 4.95
CA PRO A 216 27.32 1.28 3.78
C PRO A 216 26.84 0.61 2.47
N VAL A 217 26.08 -0.48 2.57
CA VAL A 217 25.63 -1.29 1.41
C VAL A 217 24.15 -1.09 1.06
N LEU A 218 23.54 0.00 1.54
CA LEU A 218 22.12 0.25 1.37
C LEU A 218 21.75 0.45 -0.11
N GLU A 219 20.83 -0.37 -0.62
CA GLU A 219 20.38 -0.34 -2.01
C GLU A 219 19.00 0.32 -2.17
N GLU A 220 18.14 0.22 -1.15
CA GLU A 220 16.78 0.74 -1.15
C GLU A 220 16.46 1.49 0.15
N LEU A 221 16.05 2.76 0.01
CA LEU A 221 15.63 3.62 1.11
C LEU A 221 14.20 4.11 0.85
N PHE A 222 13.30 3.80 1.77
CA PHE A 222 11.99 4.43 1.86
C PHE A 222 11.97 5.31 3.11
N TYR A 223 11.72 6.61 2.93
CA TYR A 223 11.75 7.57 4.02
C TYR A 223 10.49 8.44 3.97
N GLU A 224 9.57 8.22 4.90
CA GLU A 224 8.35 9.02 5.08
C GLU A 224 8.30 9.58 6.51
N VAL A 225 8.42 10.91 6.62
CA VAL A 225 8.40 11.67 7.88
C VAL A 225 7.31 12.73 7.82
N VAL A 226 6.44 12.69 8.83
CA VAL A 226 5.20 13.51 8.89
C VAL A 226 5.46 14.91 9.44
N LYS A 227 6.45 15.08 10.33
CA LYS A 227 6.84 16.39 10.87
C LYS A 227 8.28 16.32 11.37
N SER A 228 9.11 17.27 10.96
CA SER A 228 10.37 17.53 11.65
C SER A 228 10.25 18.84 12.42
N ASN A 229 10.64 18.83 13.68
CA ASN A 229 10.61 20.04 14.52
C ASN A 229 11.68 21.07 14.10
N ASN A 230 12.59 20.71 13.18
CA ASN A 230 13.70 21.55 12.74
C ASN A 230 13.62 21.80 11.23
N SER A 231 13.63 23.08 10.84
CA SER A 231 13.58 23.60 9.46
C SER A 231 14.90 23.41 8.69
N THR A 232 15.79 22.53 9.16
CA THR A 232 17.13 22.37 8.59
C THR A 232 17.10 21.46 7.37
N SER A 233 17.74 21.92 6.29
CA SER A 233 18.05 21.07 5.14
C SER A 233 19.02 19.95 5.53
N PHE A 234 18.90 18.77 4.93
CA PHE A 234 19.83 17.66 5.17
C PHE A 234 20.22 16.96 3.87
N LYS A 235 21.30 16.18 3.93
CA LYS A 235 21.95 15.56 2.77
C LYS A 235 21.88 14.05 2.84
N ILE A 236 21.35 13.41 1.80
CA ILE A 236 21.41 11.96 1.60
C ILE A 236 22.62 11.67 0.71
N CYS A 237 23.64 11.06 1.29
CA CYS A 237 24.88 10.69 0.60
C CYS A 237 25.13 9.19 0.72
N MET A 238 24.65 8.42 -0.26
CA MET A 238 24.70 6.96 -0.26
C MET A 238 25.08 6.44 -1.66
N PRO A 239 26.37 6.15 -1.90
CA PRO A 239 26.84 5.74 -3.22
C PRO A 239 26.25 4.43 -3.75
N SER A 240 25.84 3.52 -2.86
CA SER A 240 25.25 2.22 -3.15
C SER A 240 23.74 2.27 -3.43
N LEU A 241 23.09 3.41 -3.17
CA LEU A 241 21.64 3.53 -3.23
C LEU A 241 21.13 3.51 -4.69
N LYS A 242 20.24 2.55 -4.98
CA LYS A 242 19.60 2.35 -6.28
C LYS A 242 18.17 2.86 -6.30
N LYS A 243 17.46 2.77 -5.17
CA LYS A 243 16.06 3.18 -5.06
C LYS A 243 15.86 4.12 -3.88
N LEU A 244 15.27 5.26 -4.14
CA LEU A 244 14.91 6.24 -3.12
C LEU A 244 13.44 6.61 -3.23
N HIS A 245 12.69 6.40 -2.16
CA HIS A 245 11.41 7.05 -1.92
C HIS A 245 11.59 8.05 -0.79
N ILE A 246 11.25 9.31 -1.04
CA ILE A 246 11.29 10.35 -0.03
C ILE A 246 9.96 11.09 0.06
N LYS A 247 9.44 11.18 1.28
CA LYS A 247 8.31 12.00 1.68
C LYS A 247 8.62 12.71 2.98
N CYS A 248 8.99 13.97 2.90
CA CYS A 248 9.41 14.78 4.03
C CYS A 248 8.83 16.18 3.89
N HIS A 249 7.83 16.49 4.72
CA HIS A 249 7.23 17.81 4.76
C HIS A 249 8.22 18.84 5.32
N ASP A 250 8.12 20.08 4.84
CA ASP A 250 8.82 21.27 5.36
C ASP A 250 10.36 21.22 5.38
N LYS A 251 10.98 20.28 4.65
CA LYS A 251 12.43 20.14 4.54
C LYS A 251 12.93 20.18 3.11
N ILE A 252 14.11 20.75 2.98
CA ILE A 252 14.86 20.72 1.73
C ILE A 252 15.92 19.63 1.82
N VAL A 253 15.92 18.69 0.86
CA VAL A 253 16.78 17.52 0.88
C VAL A 253 17.77 17.57 -0.26
N GLN A 254 19.06 17.41 0.04
CA GLN A 254 20.09 17.28 -0.97
C GLN A 254 20.35 15.79 -1.25
N ILE A 255 20.20 15.35 -2.51
CA ILE A 255 20.41 13.95 -2.90
C ILE A 255 21.74 13.82 -3.64
N VAL A 256 22.66 13.03 -3.08
CA VAL A 256 23.98 12.73 -3.66
C VAL A 256 24.16 11.20 -3.72
N THR A 257 23.54 10.60 -4.75
CA THR A 257 23.47 9.14 -4.93
C THR A 257 23.62 8.80 -6.42
N PRO A 258 24.85 8.71 -6.97
CA PRO A 258 25.08 8.58 -8.41
C PRO A 258 24.58 7.25 -9.02
N SER A 259 24.41 6.22 -8.18
CA SER A 259 23.93 4.90 -8.60
C SER A 259 22.40 4.77 -8.62
N ILE A 260 21.67 5.87 -8.41
CA ILE A 260 20.21 5.83 -8.34
C ILE A 260 19.58 5.46 -9.68
N GLU A 261 18.68 4.49 -9.65
CA GLU A 261 17.93 3.95 -10.79
C GLU A 261 16.44 4.31 -10.69
N TYR A 262 15.92 4.43 -9.46
CA TYR A 262 14.53 4.80 -9.16
C TYR A 262 14.49 5.94 -8.13
N LEU A 263 13.78 7.01 -8.47
CA LEU A 263 13.55 8.15 -7.58
C LEU A 263 12.05 8.43 -7.46
N GLN A 264 11.54 8.44 -6.24
CA GLN A 264 10.20 8.90 -5.91
C GLN A 264 10.27 10.01 -4.89
N VAL A 265 9.79 11.19 -5.28
CA VAL A 265 9.74 12.38 -4.42
C VAL A 265 8.28 12.74 -4.20
N GLN A 266 7.85 12.79 -2.95
CA GLN A 266 6.48 13.15 -2.56
C GLN A 266 6.51 14.25 -1.52
N GLU A 267 5.78 15.34 -1.73
CA GLU A 267 5.58 16.44 -0.78
C GLU A 267 6.90 16.96 -0.17
N THR A 268 8.01 16.86 -0.91
CA THR A 268 9.37 17.15 -0.44
C THR A 268 10.06 18.15 -1.37
N LYS A 269 10.81 19.10 -0.79
CA LYS A 269 11.70 19.99 -1.55
C LYS A 269 13.11 19.37 -1.68
N VAL A 270 13.75 19.45 -2.84
CA VAL A 270 15.00 18.75 -3.20
C VAL A 270 16.05 19.73 -3.75
N CYS A 271 17.02 20.13 -2.91
CA CYS A 271 17.94 21.26 -3.15
C CYS A 271 18.80 21.18 -4.43
N ASP A 272 19.07 22.38 -4.96
CA ASP A 272 19.73 22.73 -6.23
C ASP A 272 21.11 22.11 -6.55
N SER A 273 21.98 21.87 -5.58
CA SER A 273 23.43 21.90 -5.87
C SER A 273 24.04 20.64 -6.48
N LEU A 274 23.35 19.49 -6.52
CA LEU A 274 23.96 18.23 -6.98
C LEU A 274 23.02 17.22 -7.67
N ILE A 275 21.84 17.60 -8.18
CA ILE A 275 21.25 16.82 -9.30
C ILE A 275 22.05 17.09 -10.59
N GLY A 276 23.38 17.11 -10.48
CA GLY A 276 24.33 17.15 -11.57
C GLY A 276 24.36 15.76 -12.19
N ASN A 277 23.38 15.50 -13.05
CA ASN A 277 23.17 14.24 -13.76
C ASN A 277 23.04 13.04 -12.81
N LEU A 278 21.82 12.55 -12.58
CA LEU A 278 21.61 11.18 -12.09
C LEU A 278 21.74 10.27 -13.33
N PRO A 279 22.96 9.78 -13.67
CA PRO A 279 23.21 9.27 -15.01
C PRO A 279 22.53 7.91 -15.24
N ASN A 280 22.30 7.18 -14.15
CA ASN A 280 21.70 5.86 -14.13
C ASN A 280 20.19 5.90 -13.86
N LEU A 281 19.59 7.09 -13.68
CA LEU A 281 18.19 7.20 -13.32
C LEU A 281 17.29 6.72 -14.47
N VAL A 282 16.60 5.61 -14.24
CA VAL A 282 15.69 5.00 -15.21
C VAL A 282 14.28 5.54 -15.02
N GLN A 283 13.83 5.63 -13.76
CA GLN A 283 12.46 5.93 -13.41
C GLN A 283 12.37 7.04 -12.35
N ALA A 284 11.53 8.05 -12.62
CA ALA A 284 11.19 9.11 -11.69
C ALA A 284 9.68 9.19 -11.44
N HIS A 285 9.27 9.29 -10.18
CA HIS A 285 7.92 9.67 -9.76
C HIS A 285 8.02 10.98 -8.98
N VAL A 286 7.34 12.01 -9.48
CA VAL A 286 7.42 13.37 -8.97
C VAL A 286 6.04 13.82 -8.50
N ASP A 287 5.94 14.06 -7.21
CA ASP A 287 4.79 14.61 -6.52
C ASP A 287 5.26 15.72 -5.59
N ILE A 288 5.63 16.87 -6.15
CA ILE A 288 6.19 18.01 -5.42
C ILE A 288 5.16 19.15 -5.30
N TYR A 289 5.28 19.90 -4.20
CA TYR A 289 4.61 21.18 -4.00
C TYR A 289 5.62 22.32 -4.14
N PHE A 290 5.21 23.41 -4.81
CA PHE A 290 6.04 24.59 -4.96
C PHE A 290 5.21 25.83 -5.24
N ASP A 291 5.71 26.99 -4.82
CA ASP A 291 5.13 28.29 -5.13
C ASP A 291 5.71 28.88 -6.43
N GLN A 292 5.07 29.93 -6.96
CA GLN A 292 5.49 30.61 -8.19
C GLN A 292 6.96 31.11 -8.13
N HIS A 293 7.42 31.45 -6.92
CA HIS A 293 8.78 31.94 -6.68
C HIS A 293 9.84 30.81 -6.72
N GLU A 294 9.42 29.54 -6.76
CA GLU A 294 10.29 28.36 -6.71
C GLU A 294 10.48 27.70 -8.09
N ILE A 295 10.01 28.34 -9.18
CA ILE A 295 10.12 27.83 -10.56
C ILE A 295 11.57 27.53 -10.96
N GLU A 296 12.53 28.35 -10.54
CA GLU A 296 13.95 28.13 -10.86
C GLU A 296 14.45 26.81 -10.25
N TYR A 297 14.09 26.55 -9.01
CA TYR A 297 14.37 25.31 -8.29
C TYR A 297 13.74 24.10 -9.02
N VAL A 298 12.48 24.22 -9.42
CA VAL A 298 11.77 23.17 -10.16
C VAL A 298 12.44 22.90 -11.52
N SER A 299 12.91 23.94 -12.19
CA SER A 299 13.66 23.85 -13.45
C SER A 299 14.95 23.04 -13.29
N LYS A 300 15.72 23.33 -12.24
CA LYS A 300 16.93 22.57 -11.89
C LYS A 300 16.61 21.11 -11.58
N PHE A 301 15.54 20.86 -10.83
CA PHE A 301 15.09 19.50 -10.53
C PHE A 301 14.77 18.70 -11.79
N PHE A 302 13.95 19.24 -12.69
CA PHE A 302 13.62 18.57 -13.95
C PHE A 302 14.83 18.38 -14.87
N ASN A 303 15.76 19.33 -14.90
CA ASN A 303 17.00 19.20 -15.65
C ASN A 303 17.88 18.04 -15.12
N GLY A 304 17.84 17.80 -13.81
CA GLY A 304 18.57 16.72 -13.17
C GLY A 304 18.02 15.32 -13.45
N ILE A 305 16.71 15.19 -13.72
CA ILE A 305 16.04 13.92 -14.04
C ILE A 305 15.78 13.71 -15.55
N ARG A 306 16.29 14.58 -16.41
CA ARG A 306 16.04 14.59 -17.86
C ARG A 306 16.44 13.31 -18.62
N GLN A 307 17.34 12.52 -18.03
CA GLN A 307 17.84 11.27 -18.62
C GLN A 307 16.92 10.06 -18.38
N THR A 308 15.84 10.24 -17.63
CA THR A 308 14.87 9.18 -17.29
C THR A 308 14.21 8.58 -18.52
N LYS A 309 13.93 7.28 -18.46
CA LYS A 309 13.14 6.54 -19.46
C LYS A 309 11.67 6.49 -19.11
N PHE A 310 11.36 6.56 -17.82
CA PHE A 310 10.01 6.63 -17.29
C PHE A 310 9.86 7.83 -16.36
N LEU A 311 8.84 8.66 -16.60
CA LEU A 311 8.48 9.79 -15.75
C LEU A 311 7.01 9.69 -15.37
N TRP A 312 6.71 9.77 -14.08
CA TRP A 312 5.36 9.89 -13.55
C TRP A 312 5.21 11.21 -12.80
N LEU A 313 4.24 12.04 -13.23
CA LEU A 313 3.86 13.26 -12.55
C LEU A 313 2.51 13.10 -11.84
N SER A 314 2.42 13.53 -10.58
CA SER A 314 1.19 13.53 -9.79
C SER A 314 0.19 14.59 -10.26
N ASN A 315 -1.07 14.49 -9.81
CA ASN A 315 -2.11 15.46 -10.14
C ASN A 315 -1.77 16.87 -9.63
N TYR A 316 -1.26 16.95 -8.41
CA TYR A 316 -0.92 18.24 -7.83
C TYR A 316 0.24 18.88 -8.60
N THR A 317 1.31 18.13 -8.86
CA THR A 317 2.47 18.62 -9.62
C THR A 317 2.09 19.07 -11.03
N THR A 318 1.28 18.30 -11.76
CA THR A 318 0.85 18.71 -13.12
C THR A 318 0.01 19.98 -13.11
N LYS A 319 -0.86 20.15 -12.10
CA LYS A 319 -1.68 21.36 -11.92
C LYS A 319 -0.81 22.60 -11.68
N VAL A 320 0.11 22.54 -10.72
CA VAL A 320 0.99 23.69 -10.41
C VAL A 320 1.91 24.02 -11.59
N LEU A 321 2.47 23.02 -12.28
CA LEU A 321 3.28 23.25 -13.48
C LEU A 321 2.49 23.90 -14.62
N ALA A 322 1.23 23.50 -14.81
CA ALA A 322 0.35 24.11 -15.80
C ALA A 322 0.01 25.56 -15.45
N ASP A 323 -0.29 25.84 -14.18
CA ASP A 323 -0.60 27.18 -13.68
C ASP A 323 0.59 28.14 -13.80
N ALA A 324 1.80 27.63 -13.55
CA ALA A 324 3.04 28.38 -13.64
C ALA A 324 3.53 28.59 -15.10
N GLY A 325 2.92 27.93 -16.09
CA GLY A 325 3.42 27.94 -17.47
C GLY A 325 4.83 27.38 -17.61
N PHE A 326 5.15 26.35 -16.82
CA PHE A 326 6.51 25.84 -16.66
C PHE A 326 7.13 25.35 -17.98
N GLU A 327 8.37 25.75 -18.24
CA GLU A 327 9.14 25.30 -19.39
C GLU A 327 9.99 24.08 -19.05
N PHE A 328 9.62 22.93 -19.61
CA PHE A 328 10.35 21.68 -19.39
C PHE A 328 11.68 21.62 -20.16
N PRO A 329 12.72 20.99 -19.59
CA PRO A 329 13.91 20.59 -20.34
C PRO A 329 13.56 19.49 -21.34
N GLU A 330 14.44 19.25 -22.31
CA GLU A 330 14.24 18.18 -23.29
C GLU A 330 14.58 16.81 -22.70
N PHE A 331 13.61 15.89 -22.81
CA PHE A 331 13.68 14.51 -22.35
C PHE A 331 13.94 13.56 -23.54
N TYR A 332 15.18 13.54 -24.03
CA TYR A 332 15.55 12.75 -25.22
C TYR A 332 15.42 11.23 -25.05
N ASN A 333 15.49 10.74 -23.81
CA ASN A 333 15.46 9.31 -23.49
C ASN A 333 14.12 8.83 -22.93
N LEU A 334 13.14 9.74 -22.76
CA LEU A 334 11.87 9.41 -22.16
C LEU A 334 11.00 8.60 -23.13
N VAL A 335 10.71 7.36 -22.75
CA VAL A 335 9.92 6.40 -23.52
C VAL A 335 8.50 6.30 -22.97
N HIS A 336 8.32 6.44 -21.66
CA HIS A 336 7.03 6.33 -21.00
C HIS A 336 6.77 7.54 -20.09
N LEU A 337 5.68 8.25 -20.36
CA LEU A 337 5.20 9.35 -19.56
C LEU A 337 3.83 8.99 -18.97
N LYS A 338 3.77 8.95 -17.63
CA LYS A 338 2.53 8.81 -16.88
C LYS A 338 2.11 10.14 -16.26
N LEU A 339 0.89 10.58 -16.51
CA LEU A 339 0.36 11.84 -16.00
C LEU A 339 -0.91 11.60 -15.22
N CYS A 340 -0.91 11.98 -13.95
CA CYS A 340 -2.14 12.18 -13.22
C CYS A 340 -2.65 13.60 -13.51
N LEU A 341 -3.85 13.74 -14.06
CA LEU A 341 -4.40 15.03 -14.50
C LEU A 341 -5.79 15.28 -13.91
N SER A 342 -6.01 16.43 -13.29
CA SER A 342 -7.34 16.95 -12.94
C SER A 342 -8.04 17.58 -14.14
N THR A 343 -7.25 18.12 -15.08
CA THR A 343 -7.73 18.89 -16.22
C THR A 343 -7.09 18.38 -17.52
N THR A 344 -7.81 18.52 -18.64
CA THR A 344 -7.25 18.25 -19.97
C THR A 344 -6.86 19.58 -20.62
N ASP A 345 -5.93 20.31 -20.00
CA ASP A 345 -5.35 21.52 -20.60
C ASP A 345 -4.48 21.12 -21.80
N SER A 346 -4.91 21.56 -22.98
CA SER A 346 -4.26 21.21 -24.24
C SER A 346 -2.91 21.90 -24.42
N TYR A 347 -2.74 23.11 -23.88
CA TYR A 347 -1.51 23.88 -24.03
C TYR A 347 -0.40 23.27 -23.20
N PHE A 348 -0.67 23.00 -21.92
CA PHE A 348 0.27 22.32 -21.03
C PHE A 348 0.70 20.96 -21.59
N LEU A 349 -0.28 20.10 -21.94
CA LEU A 349 0.03 18.77 -22.41
C LEU A 349 0.82 18.80 -23.73
N THR A 350 0.37 19.55 -24.73
CA THR A 350 0.99 19.48 -26.07
C THR A 350 2.23 20.35 -26.20
N GLN A 351 2.14 21.63 -25.82
CA GLN A 351 3.17 22.62 -26.12
C GLN A 351 4.26 22.68 -25.07
N LEU A 352 3.94 22.47 -23.79
CA LEU A 352 4.92 22.53 -22.72
C LEU A 352 5.59 21.18 -22.45
N LEU A 353 4.81 20.09 -22.46
CA LEU A 353 5.32 18.78 -22.05
C LEU A 353 5.66 17.84 -23.22
N LEU A 354 4.67 17.48 -24.05
CA LEU A 354 4.89 16.50 -25.13
C LEU A 354 5.89 16.98 -26.18
N ALA A 355 5.91 18.29 -26.48
CA ALA A 355 6.89 18.89 -27.38
C ALA A 355 8.35 18.68 -26.92
N LYS A 356 8.57 18.45 -25.62
CA LYS A 356 9.89 18.22 -25.00
C LYS A 356 10.26 16.75 -24.86
N CYS A 357 9.42 15.82 -25.33
CA CYS A 357 9.61 14.38 -25.16
C CYS A 357 9.74 13.67 -26.53
N PRO A 358 10.77 13.92 -27.35
CA PRO A 358 10.78 13.56 -28.77
C PRO A 358 10.68 12.05 -29.07
N ARG A 359 11.10 11.18 -28.14
CA ARG A 359 11.10 9.71 -28.28
C ARG A 359 9.98 9.00 -27.51
N LEU A 360 8.95 9.72 -27.08
CA LEU A 360 7.88 9.13 -26.28
C LEU A 360 7.11 8.04 -27.04
N GLU A 361 7.07 6.83 -26.49
CA GLU A 361 6.35 5.68 -27.06
C GLU A 361 5.05 5.36 -26.32
N ILE A 362 5.01 5.63 -25.01
CA ILE A 362 3.87 5.31 -24.15
C ILE A 362 3.40 6.58 -23.43
N LEU A 363 2.16 6.96 -23.67
CA LEU A 363 1.46 8.01 -22.93
C LEU A 363 0.35 7.37 -22.07
N ASP A 364 0.49 7.43 -20.75
CA ASP A 364 -0.49 6.91 -19.78
C ASP A 364 -1.10 8.06 -18.97
N ILE A 365 -2.37 8.37 -19.24
CA ILE A 365 -3.11 9.44 -18.58
C ILE A 365 -4.05 8.82 -17.55
N ASP A 366 -3.93 9.26 -16.31
CA ASP A 366 -4.77 8.87 -15.18
C ASP A 366 -5.56 10.10 -14.70
N LYS A 367 -6.87 10.14 -14.96
CA LYS A 367 -7.66 11.33 -14.66
C LYS A 367 -8.13 11.33 -13.20
N VAL A 368 -7.86 12.42 -12.49
CA VAL A 368 -8.44 12.70 -11.16
C VAL A 368 -9.69 13.57 -11.32
N CYS A 369 -10.76 13.21 -10.62
CA CYS A 369 -12.06 13.87 -10.76
C CYS A 369 -12.13 15.14 -9.92
N GLU A 370 -11.69 16.26 -10.47
CA GLU A 370 -11.91 17.60 -9.92
C GLU A 370 -12.69 18.47 -10.92
N GLU A 371 -13.55 19.36 -10.42
CA GLU A 371 -14.16 20.39 -11.25
C GLU A 371 -13.06 21.38 -11.67
N SER A 372 -12.84 21.49 -12.98
CA SER A 372 -11.86 22.41 -13.54
C SER A 372 -12.52 23.42 -14.46
N GLU A 373 -12.08 24.68 -14.34
CA GLU A 373 -12.47 25.76 -15.24
C GLU A 373 -11.76 25.68 -16.60
N ARG A 374 -10.62 24.99 -16.69
CA ARG A 374 -9.81 24.91 -17.92
C ARG A 374 -10.32 23.82 -18.86
N ARG A 375 -10.71 24.25 -20.06
CA ARG A 375 -11.28 23.39 -21.10
C ARG A 375 -10.24 23.04 -22.15
N TRP A 376 -10.39 21.87 -22.76
CA TRP A 376 -9.61 21.51 -23.94
C TRP A 376 -9.94 22.46 -25.11
N THR A 377 -8.95 23.28 -25.48
CA THR A 377 -8.90 24.02 -26.74
C THR A 377 -8.11 23.23 -27.76
N GLN A 378 -8.50 23.28 -29.03
CA GLN A 378 -7.72 22.58 -30.05
C GLN A 378 -6.34 23.25 -30.20
N PRO A 379 -5.22 22.50 -30.09
CA PRO A 379 -3.88 23.09 -30.20
C PRO A 379 -3.68 23.81 -31.54
N THR A 380 -3.16 25.04 -31.51
CA THR A 380 -2.94 25.92 -32.68
C THR A 380 -1.53 25.81 -33.28
N LYS A 381 -0.59 25.21 -32.56
CA LYS A 381 0.84 25.04 -32.90
C LYS A 381 1.11 23.63 -33.47
N PRO A 382 2.29 23.35 -34.09
CA PRO A 382 2.55 22.04 -34.68
C PRO A 382 2.35 20.92 -33.66
N VAL A 383 1.81 19.81 -34.16
CA VAL A 383 1.65 18.59 -33.36
C VAL A 383 3.04 18.13 -32.90
N PRO A 384 3.22 17.79 -31.61
CA PRO A 384 4.50 17.30 -31.10
C PRO A 384 5.02 16.12 -31.92
N SER A 385 6.31 16.14 -32.25
CA SER A 385 6.95 15.11 -33.10
C SER A 385 6.74 13.71 -32.52
N CYS A 386 6.83 13.58 -31.19
CA CYS A 386 6.62 12.32 -30.49
C CYS A 386 5.23 11.71 -30.73
N VAL A 387 4.18 12.54 -30.75
CA VAL A 387 2.82 12.10 -31.06
C VAL A 387 2.77 11.56 -32.47
N ILE A 388 3.39 12.24 -33.44
CA ILE A 388 3.32 11.86 -34.86
C ILE A 388 4.06 10.55 -35.14
N SER A 389 5.32 10.44 -34.68
CA SER A 389 6.27 9.44 -35.19
C SER A 389 6.70 8.37 -34.20
N HIS A 390 6.44 8.54 -32.89
CA HIS A 390 6.95 7.62 -31.86
C HIS A 390 5.87 7.02 -30.96
N LEU A 391 4.72 7.66 -30.80
CA LEU A 391 3.69 7.20 -29.87
C LEU A 391 3.03 5.89 -30.35
N ILE A 392 3.36 4.78 -29.67
CA ILE A 392 2.89 3.41 -29.98
C ILE A 392 1.70 3.02 -29.09
N VAL A 393 1.72 3.42 -27.82
CA VAL A 393 0.71 3.04 -26.83
C VAL A 393 0.11 4.29 -26.19
N PHE A 394 -1.22 4.35 -26.19
CA PHE A 394 -1.97 5.38 -25.48
C PHE A 394 -2.91 4.73 -24.46
N LYS A 395 -2.76 5.09 -23.19
CA LYS A 395 -3.63 4.65 -22.11
C LYS A 395 -4.36 5.83 -21.51
N PHE A 396 -5.65 5.69 -21.28
CA PHE A 396 -6.48 6.68 -20.62
C PHE A 396 -7.31 6.00 -19.54
N ARG A 397 -7.08 6.36 -18.28
CA ARG A 397 -7.77 5.81 -17.10
C ARG A 397 -8.75 6.81 -16.52
N GLU A 398 -9.71 6.29 -15.77
CA GLU A 398 -10.78 7.10 -15.15
C GLU A 398 -11.53 7.97 -16.18
N TYR A 399 -11.80 7.42 -17.36
CA TYR A 399 -12.58 8.11 -18.39
C TYR A 399 -14.01 8.35 -17.91
N SER A 400 -14.43 9.61 -17.90
CA SER A 400 -15.73 10.05 -17.37
C SER A 400 -16.77 10.38 -18.45
N GLY A 401 -16.37 10.39 -19.72
CA GLY A 401 -17.22 10.77 -20.85
C GLY A 401 -17.31 12.28 -21.07
N SER A 402 -16.34 13.05 -20.58
CA SER A 402 -16.34 14.51 -20.75
C SER A 402 -16.09 14.87 -22.23
N LYS A 403 -16.59 16.04 -22.65
CA LYS A 403 -16.35 16.54 -24.02
C LYS A 403 -14.86 16.73 -24.29
N ASP A 404 -14.10 17.15 -23.28
CA ASP A 404 -12.70 17.49 -23.41
C ASP A 404 -11.80 16.24 -23.44
N GLU A 405 -12.15 15.20 -22.68
CA GLU A 405 -11.54 13.87 -22.78
C GLU A 405 -11.70 13.30 -24.20
N LEU A 406 -12.92 13.38 -24.74
CA LEU A 406 -13.20 12.94 -26.11
C LEU A 406 -12.40 13.73 -27.15
N LYS A 407 -12.21 15.05 -26.96
CA LYS A 407 -11.39 15.86 -27.87
C LYS A 407 -9.92 15.47 -27.81
N LEU A 408 -9.37 15.22 -26.62
CA LEU A 408 -7.99 14.74 -26.45
C LEU A 408 -7.79 13.38 -27.12
N ILE A 409 -8.69 12.42 -26.87
CA ILE A 409 -8.62 11.09 -27.51
C ILE A 409 -8.67 11.23 -29.04
N LYS A 410 -9.59 12.05 -29.57
CA LYS A 410 -9.68 12.34 -31.02
C LYS A 410 -8.40 12.97 -31.56
N TYR A 411 -7.80 13.89 -30.82
CA TYR A 411 -6.55 14.55 -31.20
C TYR A 411 -5.42 13.53 -31.32
N ILE A 412 -5.24 12.63 -30.34
CA ILE A 412 -4.21 11.59 -30.39
C ILE A 412 -4.46 10.66 -31.59
N LEU A 413 -5.67 10.13 -31.73
CA LEU A 413 -6.00 9.19 -32.81
C LEU A 413 -5.82 9.78 -34.21
N LYS A 414 -6.12 11.08 -34.38
CA LYS A 414 -5.99 11.77 -35.67
C LYS A 414 -4.52 11.99 -36.06
N ASN A 415 -3.65 12.19 -35.08
CA ASN A 415 -2.28 12.66 -35.32
C ASN A 415 -1.21 11.58 -35.12
N ALA A 416 -1.46 10.57 -34.30
CA ALA A 416 -0.46 9.55 -33.97
C ALA A 416 -0.43 8.42 -35.01
N LYS A 417 0.45 8.54 -35.99
CA LYS A 417 0.46 7.68 -37.19
C LYS A 417 0.93 6.25 -36.90
N VAL A 418 1.82 6.10 -35.91
CA VAL A 418 2.44 4.80 -35.53
C VAL A 418 1.75 4.13 -34.34
N LEU A 419 0.62 4.68 -33.89
CA LEU A 419 -0.13 4.18 -32.73
C LEU A 419 -0.70 2.79 -33.01
N LYS A 420 -0.34 1.82 -32.15
CA LYS A 420 -0.73 0.41 -32.27
C LYS A 420 -1.77 -0.02 -31.25
N THR A 421 -1.67 0.51 -30.03
CA THR A 421 -2.49 0.08 -28.90
C THR A 421 -3.15 1.27 -28.21
N VAL A 422 -4.46 1.18 -28.04
CA VAL A 422 -5.24 2.14 -27.24
C VAL A 422 -5.98 1.42 -26.13
N THR A 423 -5.77 1.83 -24.88
CA THR A 423 -6.50 1.30 -23.72
C THR A 423 -7.27 2.43 -23.05
N ILE A 424 -8.59 2.30 -22.96
CA ILE A 424 -9.43 3.26 -22.24
C ILE A 424 -10.13 2.53 -21.09
N GLN A 425 -9.85 2.93 -19.86
CA GLN A 425 -10.53 2.41 -18.67
C GLN A 425 -11.60 3.40 -18.23
N MET A 426 -12.86 2.93 -18.20
CA MET A 426 -14.00 3.71 -17.71
C MET A 426 -13.85 4.00 -16.22
N ALA A 427 -14.25 5.19 -15.78
CA ALA A 427 -14.29 5.51 -14.36
C ALA A 427 -15.31 4.67 -13.60
N ASN A 428 -14.92 4.21 -12.40
CA ASN A 428 -15.71 3.24 -11.63
C ASN A 428 -17.05 3.79 -11.12
N TRP A 429 -17.12 5.11 -10.97
CA TRP A 429 -18.30 5.84 -10.46
C TRP A 429 -19.30 6.23 -11.55
N LEU A 430 -19.06 5.88 -12.82
CA LEU A 430 -20.02 6.15 -13.89
C LEU A 430 -21.28 5.30 -13.75
N LYS A 431 -22.44 5.94 -13.90
CA LYS A 431 -23.72 5.21 -13.98
C LYS A 431 -23.68 4.20 -15.14
N PRO A 432 -24.15 2.95 -14.97
CA PRO A 432 -24.04 1.89 -15.98
C PRO A 432 -24.57 2.29 -17.37
N LYS A 433 -25.70 2.99 -17.43
CA LYS A 433 -26.28 3.49 -18.69
C LYS A 433 -25.38 4.49 -19.41
N LYS A 434 -24.71 5.38 -18.66
CA LYS A 434 -23.77 6.37 -19.21
C LYS A 434 -22.49 5.67 -19.69
N ALA A 435 -21.94 4.77 -18.87
CA ALA A 435 -20.78 3.97 -19.22
C ALA A 435 -21.00 3.17 -20.51
N SER A 436 -22.13 2.44 -20.62
CA SER A 436 -22.49 1.70 -21.83
C SER A 436 -22.60 2.60 -23.07
N ARG A 437 -23.29 3.74 -22.96
CA ARG A 437 -23.41 4.70 -24.06
C ARG A 437 -22.07 5.24 -24.52
N ASP A 438 -21.21 5.63 -23.58
CA ASP A 438 -19.92 6.23 -23.91
C ASP A 438 -18.91 5.18 -24.39
N MET A 439 -19.00 3.93 -23.90
CA MET A 439 -18.28 2.77 -24.42
C MET A 439 -18.64 2.53 -25.89
N SER A 440 -19.93 2.52 -26.27
CA SER A 440 -20.35 2.38 -27.67
C SER A 440 -19.80 3.51 -28.56
N LYS A 441 -19.78 4.76 -28.06
CA LYS A 441 -19.19 5.90 -28.80
C LYS A 441 -17.69 5.73 -29.01
N LEU A 442 -16.97 5.27 -27.99
CA LEU A 442 -15.53 5.03 -28.08
C LEU A 442 -15.22 3.85 -29.01
N HIS A 443 -16.00 2.77 -28.98
CA HIS A 443 -15.88 1.69 -29.95
C HIS A 443 -16.07 2.19 -31.38
N ALA A 444 -17.13 2.96 -31.65
CA ALA A 444 -17.35 3.53 -32.98
C ALA A 444 -16.19 4.44 -33.42
N LEU A 445 -15.64 5.22 -32.49
CA LEU A 445 -14.54 6.13 -32.74
C LEU A 445 -13.19 5.42 -32.98
N LEU A 446 -12.89 4.37 -32.22
CA LEU A 446 -11.66 3.59 -32.37
C LEU A 446 -11.71 2.68 -33.61
N SER A 447 -12.85 2.06 -33.88
CA SER A 447 -13.04 1.21 -35.07
C SER A 447 -13.09 2.01 -36.38
N ALA A 448 -13.62 3.23 -36.36
CA ALA A 448 -13.64 4.11 -37.54
C ALA A 448 -12.32 4.86 -37.78
N SER A 449 -11.33 4.72 -36.90
CA SER A 449 -10.07 5.46 -37.03
C SER A 449 -9.26 4.93 -38.21
N LYS A 450 -9.35 5.63 -39.34
CA LYS A 450 -8.51 5.40 -40.53
C LYS A 450 -7.12 6.06 -40.41
N TYR A 451 -6.90 6.82 -39.33
CA TYR A 451 -5.74 7.72 -39.18
C TYR A 451 -4.53 7.06 -38.52
N CYS A 452 -4.73 5.92 -37.85
CA CYS A 452 -3.69 5.13 -37.19
C CYS A 452 -3.87 3.65 -37.49
N HIS A 453 -2.76 2.93 -37.66
CA HIS A 453 -2.76 1.47 -37.85
C HIS A 453 -2.98 0.74 -36.52
N LEU A 454 -4.15 0.94 -35.91
CA LEU A 454 -4.51 0.31 -34.64
C LEU A 454 -4.59 -1.21 -34.83
N THR A 455 -3.64 -1.91 -34.21
CA THR A 455 -3.63 -3.38 -34.17
C THR A 455 -4.49 -3.94 -33.06
N ASN A 456 -4.63 -3.20 -31.95
CA ASN A 456 -5.40 -3.63 -30.80
C ASN A 456 -5.97 -2.42 -30.06
N TYR A 457 -7.20 -2.52 -29.57
CA TYR A 457 -7.73 -1.55 -28.62
C TYR A 457 -8.59 -2.26 -27.57
N GLN A 458 -8.52 -1.77 -26.34
CA GLN A 458 -9.27 -2.31 -25.22
C GLN A 458 -10.03 -1.19 -24.53
N ILE A 459 -11.32 -1.45 -24.27
CA ILE A 459 -12.12 -0.61 -23.39
C ILE A 459 -12.49 -1.44 -22.18
N LEU A 460 -11.99 -1.04 -21.01
CA LEU A 460 -12.21 -1.77 -19.78
C LEU A 460 -13.36 -1.14 -19.01
N SER A 461 -14.28 -1.99 -18.52
CA SER A 461 -15.21 -1.57 -17.47
C SER A 461 -14.41 -1.17 -16.24
N GLY A 462 -14.86 -0.16 -15.52
CA GLY A 462 -14.28 0.20 -14.22
C GLY A 462 -14.32 -0.96 -13.20
N LEU A 463 -15.20 -1.93 -13.45
CA LEU A 463 -15.23 -3.23 -12.79
C LEU A 463 -14.26 -4.20 -13.51
N GLY A 464 -12.95 -3.94 -13.47
CA GLY A 464 -11.94 -5.00 -13.56
C GLY A 464 -11.92 -5.77 -12.23
N PRO A 465 -11.21 -6.92 -12.10
CA PRO A 465 -11.14 -7.61 -10.83
C PRO A 465 -10.74 -6.58 -9.78
N LEU A 466 -11.41 -6.61 -8.64
CA LEU A 466 -10.93 -6.02 -7.41
C LEU A 466 -9.57 -6.66 -7.10
N ASN A 467 -8.54 -6.29 -7.86
CA ASN A 467 -7.22 -6.10 -7.33
C ASN A 467 -7.40 -4.94 -6.36
N ILE A 468 -7.94 -5.27 -5.20
CA ILE A 468 -7.53 -4.67 -3.95
C ILE A 468 -6.05 -5.06 -3.84
N GLN A 469 -5.19 -4.41 -4.66
CA GLN A 469 -3.94 -3.97 -4.10
C GLN A 469 -4.40 -3.02 -3.01
N PHE A 470 -4.39 -3.51 -1.78
CA PHE A 470 -4.20 -2.63 -0.64
C PHE A 470 -2.93 -1.84 -0.99
N LYS A 471 -3.09 -0.69 -1.64
CA LYS A 471 -2.11 0.38 -1.49
C LYS A 471 -2.15 0.64 0.00
N SER A 472 -1.13 0.18 0.70
CA SER A 472 -0.89 0.35 2.13
C SER A 472 -0.67 1.82 2.51
N HIS A 473 -1.29 2.74 1.79
CA HIS A 473 -1.12 4.18 1.90
C HIS A 473 -2.50 4.84 1.91
N PHE A 474 -3.33 4.43 2.87
CA PHE A 474 -4.27 5.36 3.47
C PHE A 474 -3.65 5.80 4.78
N THR A 475 -3.15 7.03 4.82
CA THR A 475 -2.95 7.78 6.05
C THR A 475 -4.33 7.99 6.68
N TYR A 476 -4.70 7.11 7.60
CA TYR A 476 -5.85 7.29 8.48
C TYR A 476 -5.48 8.34 9.54
N SER A 477 -5.53 9.63 9.20
CA SER A 477 -5.47 10.68 10.22
C SER A 477 -6.88 11.10 10.64
N SER A 478 -7.17 10.84 11.92
CA SER A 478 -8.02 11.62 12.83
C SER A 478 -9.55 11.68 12.69
N PHE A 479 -10.24 10.89 11.86
CA PHE A 479 -11.73 10.96 11.82
C PHE A 479 -12.51 9.71 12.27
N PHE A 480 -11.85 8.58 12.57
CA PHE A 480 -12.57 7.31 12.77
C PHE A 480 -12.77 6.84 14.22
N THR A 481 -12.21 7.53 15.22
CA THR A 481 -12.35 7.10 16.63
C THR A 481 -13.47 7.79 17.41
N GLU A 482 -14.04 8.90 16.92
CA GLU A 482 -15.23 9.54 17.53
C GLU A 482 -16.52 9.37 16.70
N GLY A 483 -16.42 9.01 15.41
CA GLY A 483 -17.58 8.90 14.51
C GLY A 483 -18.34 7.57 14.57
N VAL A 484 -17.70 6.45 14.93
CA VAL A 484 -18.34 5.13 14.81
C VAL A 484 -19.18 4.77 16.04
N THR A 485 -18.78 5.22 17.23
CA THR A 485 -19.60 5.10 18.45
C THR A 485 -20.81 6.03 18.41
N SER A 486 -20.72 7.18 17.76
CA SER A 486 -21.84 8.11 17.55
C SER A 486 -22.77 7.69 16.40
N LEU A 487 -22.27 7.13 15.28
CA LEU A 487 -23.13 6.69 14.17
C LEU A 487 -24.04 5.50 14.49
N SER A 488 -23.65 4.63 15.43
CA SER A 488 -24.50 3.51 15.85
C SER A 488 -25.72 3.94 16.68
N THR A 489 -25.59 5.04 17.43
CA THR A 489 -26.68 5.65 18.22
C THR A 489 -27.53 6.61 17.39
N TYR A 490 -26.96 7.30 16.40
CA TYR A 490 -27.71 8.23 15.52
C TYR A 490 -28.55 7.55 14.43
N LEU A 491 -28.30 6.28 14.10
CA LEU A 491 -29.07 5.53 13.09
C LEU A 491 -30.30 4.78 13.67
N ALA A 492 -30.59 4.96 14.96
CA ALA A 492 -31.73 4.34 15.63
C ALA A 492 -33.02 5.19 15.60
N ASP A 493 -32.94 6.50 15.35
CA ASP A 493 -34.10 7.40 15.34
C ASP A 493 -34.32 8.05 13.96
N ASP A 494 -35.38 7.64 13.27
CA ASP A 494 -35.73 8.07 11.90
C ASP A 494 -36.29 9.52 11.81
N GLU A 495 -36.46 10.24 12.93
CA GLU A 495 -37.07 11.59 12.95
C GLU A 495 -36.09 12.76 13.22
N SER A 496 -34.82 12.52 13.57
CA SER A 496 -33.89 13.62 13.94
C SER A 496 -33.06 14.17 12.78
N LEU A 497 -33.14 13.62 11.57
CA LEU A 497 -32.41 14.08 10.37
C LEU A 497 -32.91 15.41 9.78
N MET A 498 -34.01 15.98 10.30
CA MET A 498 -34.64 17.20 9.77
C MET A 498 -34.28 18.51 10.49
N ARG A 499 -33.46 18.48 11.56
CA ARG A 499 -33.03 19.70 12.26
C ARG A 499 -31.56 19.66 12.66
N LEU A 500 -30.69 19.95 11.69
CA LEU A 500 -29.32 20.39 11.95
C LEU A 500 -29.12 21.70 11.18
N GLU A 501 -29.49 22.81 11.81
CA GLU A 501 -28.96 24.13 11.48
C GLU A 501 -27.76 24.38 12.42
N TYR A 502 -26.53 24.26 11.93
CA TYR A 502 -25.37 24.92 12.52
C TYR A 502 -24.28 25.14 11.47
N GLY A 503 -23.67 26.32 11.53
CA GLY A 503 -22.66 26.80 10.59
C GLY A 503 -21.32 26.09 10.75
N GLY A 504 -20.79 25.61 9.62
CA GLY A 504 -19.52 24.92 9.49
C GLY A 504 -19.17 24.80 8.00
N SER A 505 -17.87 24.75 7.69
CA SER A 505 -17.28 24.99 6.36
C SER A 505 -17.87 24.17 5.18
N GLN A 506 -17.64 24.64 3.95
CA GLN A 506 -18.14 24.06 2.69
C GLN A 506 -17.81 22.56 2.50
N HIS A 507 -16.81 22.03 3.22
CA HIS A 507 -16.43 20.62 3.25
C HIS A 507 -17.42 19.73 4.03
N GLU A 508 -18.03 20.22 5.10
CA GLU A 508 -19.00 19.46 5.91
C GLU A 508 -20.36 19.34 5.19
N LEU A 509 -20.69 20.36 4.38
CA LEU A 509 -21.85 20.35 3.49
C LEU A 509 -21.71 19.33 2.36
N GLU A 510 -20.51 19.19 1.78
CA GLU A 510 -20.16 18.18 0.78
C GLU A 510 -20.20 16.76 1.37
N LEU A 511 -19.68 16.55 2.59
CA LEU A 511 -19.71 15.27 3.29
C LEU A 511 -21.13 14.82 3.63
N THR A 512 -21.97 15.75 4.10
CA THR A 512 -23.39 15.49 4.38
C THR A 512 -24.14 15.17 3.09
N LYS A 513 -23.81 15.83 1.96
CA LYS A 513 -24.33 15.52 0.63
C LYS A 513 -23.88 14.14 0.15
N TYR A 514 -22.61 13.78 0.37
CA TYR A 514 -22.03 12.50 -0.02
C TYR A 514 -22.64 11.34 0.77
N ILE A 515 -22.77 11.47 2.09
CA ILE A 515 -23.42 10.47 2.96
C ILE A 515 -24.90 10.35 2.59
N ARG A 516 -25.62 11.46 2.39
CA ARG A 516 -27.03 11.47 1.97
C ARG A 516 -27.24 10.83 0.59
N ASN A 517 -26.34 11.08 -0.36
CA ASN A 517 -26.40 10.52 -1.72
C ASN A 517 -26.01 9.03 -1.78
N ASN A 518 -25.17 8.56 -0.84
CA ASN A 518 -24.69 7.18 -0.80
C ASN A 518 -25.32 6.33 0.32
N ALA A 519 -26.22 6.89 1.13
CA ALA A 519 -26.89 6.19 2.23
C ALA A 519 -27.58 4.90 1.79
N LYS A 520 -28.19 4.87 0.60
CA LYS A 520 -28.76 3.64 0.03
C LYS A 520 -27.70 2.62 -0.35
N VAL A 521 -26.54 3.04 -0.85
CA VAL A 521 -25.43 2.15 -1.22
C VAL A 521 -24.75 1.59 0.02
N LEU A 522 -24.46 2.42 1.01
CA LEU A 522 -23.91 2.01 2.31
C LEU A 522 -24.88 1.08 3.03
N LYS A 523 -26.18 1.41 3.10
CA LYS A 523 -27.21 0.52 3.64
C LYS A 523 -27.30 -0.80 2.87
N THR A 524 -27.14 -0.78 1.54
CA THR A 524 -27.13 -2.00 0.71
C THR A 524 -25.88 -2.85 0.94
N VAL A 525 -24.70 -2.24 1.09
CA VAL A 525 -23.44 -2.92 1.41
C VAL A 525 -23.48 -3.50 2.80
N THR A 526 -23.99 -2.78 3.81
CA THR A 526 -24.17 -3.28 5.17
C THR A 526 -25.22 -4.39 5.23
N ILE A 527 -26.31 -4.28 4.46
CA ILE A 527 -27.31 -5.35 4.32
C ILE A 527 -26.75 -6.56 3.56
N HIS A 528 -25.89 -6.37 2.56
CA HIS A 528 -25.25 -7.47 1.84
C HIS A 528 -24.16 -8.15 2.66
N MET A 529 -23.36 -7.40 3.44
CA MET A 529 -22.43 -7.96 4.41
C MET A 529 -23.17 -8.68 5.53
N ALA A 530 -24.26 -8.11 6.05
CA ALA A 530 -25.11 -8.78 7.04
C ALA A 530 -25.79 -10.02 6.46
N LYS A 531 -26.29 -9.98 5.21
CA LYS A 531 -26.82 -11.15 4.49
C LYS A 531 -25.74 -12.17 4.17
N TRP A 532 -24.52 -11.77 3.84
CA TRP A 532 -23.40 -12.66 3.56
C TRP A 532 -22.96 -13.37 4.84
N LEU A 533 -22.86 -12.64 5.95
CA LEU A 533 -22.64 -13.20 7.30
C LEU A 533 -23.79 -14.11 7.74
N LYS A 534 -25.06 -13.76 7.44
CA LYS A 534 -26.22 -14.62 7.70
C LYS A 534 -26.27 -15.85 6.79
N THR A 535 -25.86 -15.73 5.53
CA THR A 535 -25.84 -16.84 4.55
C THR A 535 -24.73 -17.84 4.92
N ILE A 536 -23.59 -17.37 5.41
CA ILE A 536 -22.54 -18.20 6.01
C ILE A 536 -23.06 -18.93 7.27
N GLN A 537 -23.95 -18.29 8.04
CA GLN A 537 -24.60 -18.92 9.20
C GLN A 537 -25.72 -19.90 8.83
N THR A 538 -26.52 -19.64 7.79
CA THR A 538 -27.66 -20.51 7.40
C THR A 538 -27.27 -21.67 6.48
N VAL A 539 -26.19 -21.55 5.69
CA VAL A 539 -25.63 -22.67 4.90
C VAL A 539 -24.95 -23.70 5.82
N GLY A 540 -24.59 -23.32 7.05
CA GLY A 540 -24.08 -24.24 8.08
C GLY A 540 -25.13 -25.13 8.74
N ASP A 541 -26.43 -24.87 8.52
CA ASP A 541 -27.51 -25.54 9.27
C ASP A 541 -28.51 -26.34 8.42
N ASN A 542 -28.32 -26.47 7.10
CA ASN A 542 -29.14 -27.39 6.30
C ASN A 542 -28.42 -27.99 5.08
N ARG A 543 -28.21 -29.32 5.18
CA ARG A 543 -27.88 -30.33 4.15
C ARG A 543 -26.47 -30.33 3.54
N LYS A 544 -25.84 -31.51 3.70
CA LYS A 544 -24.99 -32.17 2.72
C LYS A 544 -25.58 -31.97 1.32
N ASP A 545 -24.89 -31.23 0.47
CA ASP A 545 -24.41 -31.68 -0.85
C ASP A 545 -24.01 -30.49 -1.72
N HIS A 546 -22.83 -30.64 -2.34
CA HIS A 546 -22.33 -29.98 -3.53
C HIS A 546 -22.39 -28.44 -3.63
N CYS A 547 -21.23 -27.80 -3.46
CA CYS A 547 -20.75 -26.86 -4.48
C CYS A 547 -19.22 -26.75 -4.46
N VAL A 548 -18.62 -27.24 -5.55
CA VAL A 548 -17.29 -26.87 -6.04
C VAL A 548 -17.36 -25.41 -6.48
N VAL A 549 -16.49 -24.54 -5.97
CA VAL A 549 -16.04 -23.36 -6.72
C VAL A 549 -14.56 -23.13 -6.43
N ALA A 550 -13.76 -23.33 -7.47
CA ALA A 550 -12.39 -22.86 -7.59
C ALA A 550 -12.37 -21.34 -7.82
N ILE A 551 -11.29 -20.70 -7.34
CA ILE A 551 -10.66 -19.42 -7.77
C ILE A 551 -11.57 -18.37 -8.39
#